data_AF-A0A956C251-F1
#
_entry.id   AF-A0A956C251-F1
#
_cell.length_a   1.000
_cell.length_b   1.000
_cell.length_c   1.000
_cell.angle_alpha   90.00
_cell.angle_beta   90.00
_cell.angle_gamma   90.00
#
_symmetry.space_group_name_H-M   'P 1'
#
loop_
_entity.id
_entity.type
_entity.pdbx_description
1 polymer ?
#
loop_
_entity_poly.entity_id
_entity_poly.type
_entity_poly.pdbx_seq_one_letter_code
_entity_poly.pdbx_strand_id
1 'polypeptide(L)'
;MTIAITVKVTDGLVMAADSATTIGDTVSGNVYNNAEKVFNLHKGARVACAYWGLANVGLASMAGLLKDLRHRLTNGDKNTKLDPNKYTVEEVATKVKQFLYSEKYRPWCEEAGEDFPKDKWPYFGMFIGGYSSGADRAEVWRLDINVAGEAELKRASGPELATGLLWGGDAQAIQRLVLGFDGRFPKRMVDELKLGDGSDGRVSEKDFLDAVGRVGEGMEANILAPWMPIQDAIDLAHFLVDTAAKYSRYTPGYQTIGGPIDIAAITKYEGFRWVRRKHYFDAALNPRP
;
A
#
# COMPACT_ATOMS: atom_id res chain seq x y z
N MET A 1 -3.96 -6.48 -9.14
CA MET A 1 -3.16 -7.18 -8.11
C MET A 1 -1.76 -6.56 -8.08
N THR A 2 -1.16 -6.41 -6.91
CA THR A 2 0.04 -5.58 -6.66
C THR A 2 0.57 -5.92 -5.28
N ILE A 3 1.85 -5.67 -4.99
CA ILE A 3 2.33 -5.56 -3.61
C ILE A 3 2.86 -4.15 -3.34
N ALA A 4 2.46 -3.58 -2.21
CA ALA A 4 3.05 -2.37 -1.65
C ALA A 4 3.52 -2.64 -0.22
N ILE A 5 4.73 -2.22 0.11
CA ILE A 5 5.37 -2.43 1.41
C ILE A 5 5.79 -1.10 1.99
N THR A 6 5.62 -0.95 3.31
CA THR A 6 6.32 0.08 4.08
C THR A 6 7.18 -0.56 5.15
N VAL A 7 8.43 -0.11 5.27
CA VAL A 7 9.33 -0.47 6.36
C VAL A 7 9.69 0.80 7.11
N LYS A 8 9.25 0.90 8.35
CA LYS A 8 9.56 1.99 9.26
C LYS A 8 10.58 1.51 10.30
N VAL A 9 11.62 2.31 10.47
CA VAL A 9 12.68 2.16 11.48
C VAL A 9 12.94 3.54 12.12
N THR A 10 13.83 3.64 13.11
CA THR A 10 14.14 4.93 13.75
C THR A 10 14.72 5.95 12.77
N ASP A 11 15.50 5.48 11.80
CA ASP A 11 16.18 6.33 10.82
C ASP A 11 15.24 6.88 9.74
N GLY A 12 14.11 6.23 9.49
CA GLY A 12 13.24 6.63 8.41
C GLY A 12 12.12 5.65 8.04
N LEU A 13 11.46 6.00 6.95
CA LEU A 13 10.39 5.24 6.32
C LEU A 13 10.79 4.88 4.89
N VAL A 14 10.70 3.60 4.55
CA VAL A 14 10.86 3.08 3.21
C VAL A 14 9.50 2.70 2.65
N MET A 15 9.25 3.03 1.38
CA MET A 15 8.10 2.55 0.62
C MET A 15 8.58 1.84 -0.64
N ALA A 16 8.06 0.64 -0.90
CA ALA A 16 8.40 -0.15 -2.07
C ALA A 16 7.17 -0.77 -2.72
N ALA A 17 7.15 -0.86 -4.05
CA ALA A 17 6.10 -1.55 -4.78
C ALA A 17 6.60 -2.15 -6.10
N ASP A 18 5.91 -3.18 -6.56
CA ASP A 18 6.12 -3.76 -7.89
C ASP A 18 5.52 -2.87 -9.00
N SER A 19 5.73 -3.23 -10.26
CA SER A 19 5.30 -2.44 -11.43
C SER A 19 4.30 -3.15 -12.35
N ALA A 20 3.82 -4.34 -11.98
CA ALA A 20 2.88 -5.10 -12.81
C ALA A 20 1.46 -4.54 -12.72
N THR A 21 0.81 -4.35 -13.86
CA THR A 21 -0.62 -4.06 -13.98
C THR A 21 -1.24 -5.06 -14.95
N THR A 22 -2.26 -5.77 -14.48
CA THR A 22 -3.02 -6.72 -15.28
C THR A 22 -4.25 -6.02 -15.87
N ILE A 23 -4.43 -6.14 -17.18
CA ILE A 23 -5.61 -5.67 -17.90
C ILE A 23 -6.25 -6.87 -18.59
N GLY A 24 -7.49 -7.18 -18.22
CA GLY A 24 -8.22 -8.33 -18.71
C GLY A 24 -8.97 -9.04 -17.59
N ASP A 25 -9.53 -10.20 -17.89
CA ASP A 25 -10.16 -11.07 -16.91
C ASP A 25 -9.16 -12.10 -16.36
N THR A 26 -9.64 -13.06 -15.57
CA THR A 26 -8.80 -14.10 -14.94
C THR A 26 -8.27 -15.14 -15.92
N VAL A 27 -8.80 -15.21 -17.15
CA VAL A 27 -8.50 -16.21 -18.17
C VAL A 27 -7.72 -15.58 -19.33
N SER A 28 -8.05 -14.35 -19.72
CA SER A 28 -7.52 -13.64 -20.88
C SER A 28 -7.20 -12.18 -20.53
N GLY A 29 -5.94 -11.81 -20.68
CA GLY A 29 -5.44 -10.50 -20.31
C GLY A 29 -3.96 -10.33 -20.58
N ASN A 30 -3.50 -9.10 -20.39
CA ASN A 30 -2.10 -8.72 -20.53
C ASN A 30 -1.56 -8.22 -19.20
N VAL A 31 -0.28 -8.51 -18.95
CA VAL A 31 0.47 -7.93 -17.82
C VAL A 31 1.48 -6.93 -18.36
N TYR A 32 1.38 -5.69 -17.90
CA TYR A 32 2.32 -4.62 -18.21
C TYR A 32 3.18 -4.32 -16.99
N ASN A 33 4.50 -4.29 -17.15
CA ASN A 33 5.46 -4.23 -16.05
C ASN A 33 5.98 -2.80 -15.74
N ASN A 34 5.26 -1.76 -16.13
CA ASN A 34 5.74 -0.38 -16.09
C ASN A 34 4.83 0.59 -15.31
N ALA A 35 3.89 0.10 -14.50
CA ALA A 35 3.02 0.95 -13.71
C ALA A 35 3.77 1.63 -12.57
N GLU A 36 3.63 2.96 -12.41
CA GLU A 36 4.10 3.68 -11.24
C GLU A 36 3.13 3.45 -10.07
N LYS A 37 3.65 3.00 -8.93
CA LYS A 37 2.84 2.69 -7.72
C LYS A 37 3.33 3.36 -6.44
N VAL A 38 4.54 3.91 -6.44
CA VAL A 38 5.09 4.76 -5.37
C VAL A 38 5.12 6.22 -5.87
N PHE A 39 4.71 7.17 -5.05
CA PHE A 39 4.65 8.59 -5.42
C PHE A 39 5.09 9.47 -4.27
N ASN A 40 6.03 10.39 -4.54
CA ASN A 40 6.17 11.60 -3.73
C ASN A 40 4.86 12.42 -3.82
N LEU A 41 4.25 12.84 -2.73
CA LEU A 41 2.96 13.57 -2.81
C LEU A 41 3.12 15.08 -2.90
N HIS A 42 4.27 15.63 -2.51
CA HIS A 42 4.55 17.06 -2.61
C HIS A 42 6.07 17.29 -2.64
N LYS A 43 6.56 17.99 -3.68
CA LYS A 43 8.00 18.28 -3.80
C LYS A 43 8.43 19.23 -2.68
N GLY A 44 9.42 18.83 -1.88
CA GLY A 44 9.89 19.60 -0.72
C GLY A 44 9.18 19.28 0.60
N ALA A 45 8.09 18.50 0.57
CA ALA A 45 7.55 17.88 1.77
C ALA A 45 8.08 16.44 1.89
N ARG A 46 8.05 15.90 3.11
CA ARG A 46 8.54 14.55 3.42
C ARG A 46 7.39 13.55 3.44
N VAL A 47 6.58 13.53 2.37
CA VAL A 47 5.39 12.67 2.27
C VAL A 47 5.33 11.93 0.93
N ALA A 48 4.94 10.68 1.00
CA ALA A 48 4.73 9.81 -0.15
C ALA A 48 3.53 8.90 0.04
N CYS A 49 3.14 8.22 -1.03
CA CYS A 49 2.23 7.10 -0.96
C CYS A 49 2.70 5.92 -1.80
N ALA A 50 2.16 4.75 -1.46
CA ALA A 50 2.21 3.55 -2.28
C ALA A 50 0.81 2.94 -2.37
N TYR A 51 0.32 2.61 -3.57
CA TYR A 51 -1.04 2.09 -3.77
C TYR A 51 -1.07 0.68 -4.36
N TRP A 52 -2.20 0.00 -4.17
CA TRP A 52 -2.51 -1.30 -4.75
C TRP A 52 -3.99 -1.40 -5.13
N GLY A 53 -4.33 -2.44 -5.90
CA GLY A 53 -5.70 -2.69 -6.34
C GLY A 53 -5.98 -2.02 -7.68
N LEU A 54 -7.01 -1.17 -7.72
CA LEU A 54 -7.49 -0.49 -8.92
C LEU A 54 -6.41 0.34 -9.63
N ALA A 55 -6.28 0.16 -10.95
CA ALA A 55 -5.29 0.87 -11.78
C ALA A 55 -5.81 2.20 -12.37
N ASN A 56 -7.12 2.37 -12.48
CA ASN A 56 -7.76 3.54 -13.10
C ASN A 56 -9.15 3.81 -12.49
N VAL A 57 -9.55 5.07 -12.49
CA VAL A 57 -10.91 5.52 -12.16
C VAL A 57 -11.47 6.18 -13.41
N GLY A 58 -12.48 5.57 -14.01
CA GLY A 58 -12.94 5.93 -15.35
C GLY A 58 -11.79 5.90 -16.36
N LEU A 59 -11.61 7.00 -17.10
CA LEU A 59 -10.53 7.15 -18.09
C LEU A 59 -9.19 7.60 -17.49
N ALA A 60 -9.15 7.94 -16.20
CA ALA A 60 -7.94 8.44 -15.55
C ALA A 60 -7.16 7.30 -14.88
N SER A 61 -5.89 7.13 -15.24
CA SER A 61 -5.00 6.23 -14.50
C SER A 61 -4.75 6.73 -13.08
N MET A 62 -4.55 5.82 -12.14
CA MET A 62 -4.21 6.18 -10.75
C MET A 62 -2.91 6.99 -10.68
N ALA A 63 -1.94 6.67 -11.54
CA ALA A 63 -0.70 7.44 -11.66
C ALA A 63 -0.95 8.90 -12.13
N GLY A 64 -1.90 9.10 -13.05
CA GLY A 64 -2.35 10.43 -13.48
C GLY A 64 -3.02 11.18 -12.33
N LEU A 65 -3.98 10.56 -11.66
CA LEU A 65 -4.69 11.15 -10.52
C LEU A 65 -3.73 11.53 -9.39
N LEU A 66 -2.74 10.71 -9.06
CA LEU A 66 -1.75 11.03 -8.03
C LEU A 66 -0.80 12.17 -8.45
N LYS A 67 -0.55 12.36 -9.74
CA LYS A 67 0.19 13.52 -10.27
C LYS A 67 -0.67 14.79 -10.20
N ASP A 68 -1.96 14.69 -10.52
CA ASP A 68 -2.92 15.79 -10.37
C ASP A 68 -3.05 16.21 -8.90
N LEU A 69 -3.14 15.23 -7.99
CA LEU A 69 -3.14 15.47 -6.55
C LEU A 69 -1.86 16.18 -6.11
N ARG A 70 -0.69 15.70 -6.53
CA ARG A 70 0.58 16.39 -6.23
C ARG A 70 0.54 17.84 -6.71
N HIS A 71 0.04 18.09 -7.92
CA HIS A 71 -0.09 19.44 -8.44
C HIS A 71 -1.01 20.30 -7.55
N ARG A 72 -2.16 19.78 -7.12
CA ARG A 72 -3.08 20.47 -6.20
C ARG A 72 -2.46 20.72 -4.81
N LEU A 73 -1.77 19.74 -4.25
CA LEU A 73 -1.07 19.91 -2.97
C LEU A 73 0.02 20.99 -3.07
N THR A 74 0.66 21.16 -4.24
CA THR A 74 1.75 22.13 -4.43
C THR A 74 1.23 23.54 -4.77
N ASN A 75 0.28 23.61 -5.72
CA ASN A 75 -0.12 24.84 -6.40
C ASN A 75 -1.61 25.18 -6.23
N GLY A 76 -2.34 24.40 -5.42
CA GLY A 76 -3.77 24.58 -5.22
C GLY A 76 -4.13 25.88 -4.49
N ASP A 77 -5.42 26.03 -4.24
CA ASP A 77 -5.96 27.09 -3.40
C ASP A 77 -5.61 26.88 -1.91
N LYS A 78 -6.05 27.78 -1.04
CA LYS A 78 -5.80 27.69 0.41
C LYS A 78 -6.35 26.40 1.05
N ASN A 79 -7.37 25.76 0.46
CA ASN A 79 -8.01 24.58 1.01
C ASN A 79 -7.31 23.29 0.57
N THR A 80 -6.68 23.30 -0.59
CA THR A 80 -6.04 22.12 -1.20
C THR A 80 -4.53 22.14 -1.08
N LYS A 81 -3.90 23.32 -1.17
CA LYS A 81 -2.46 23.49 -1.03
C LYS A 81 -1.98 23.05 0.35
N LEU A 82 -0.80 22.45 0.37
CA LEU A 82 -0.09 22.05 1.56
C LEU A 82 0.94 23.13 1.91
N ASP A 83 1.02 23.55 3.18
CA ASP A 83 2.14 24.36 3.67
C ASP A 83 3.28 23.43 4.10
N PRO A 84 4.42 23.39 3.38
CA PRO A 84 5.54 22.49 3.72
C PRO A 84 6.09 22.67 5.13
N ASN A 85 5.83 23.82 5.77
CA ASN A 85 6.33 24.13 7.10
C ASN A 85 5.33 23.81 8.22
N LYS A 86 4.09 23.44 7.91
CA LYS A 86 3.04 23.28 8.94
C LYS A 86 2.15 22.04 8.80
N TYR A 87 2.30 21.28 7.73
CA TYR A 87 1.42 20.14 7.48
C TYR A 87 1.60 18.98 8.47
N THR A 88 0.55 18.17 8.60
CA THR A 88 0.63 16.84 9.21
C THR A 88 0.43 15.73 8.17
N VAL A 89 0.96 14.53 8.39
CA VAL A 89 0.69 13.39 7.49
C VAL A 89 -0.79 13.03 7.51
N GLU A 90 -1.47 13.22 8.64
CA GLU A 90 -2.92 13.06 8.77
C GLU A 90 -3.71 14.00 7.86
N GLU A 91 -3.31 15.28 7.79
CA GLU A 91 -3.88 16.25 6.85
C GLU A 91 -3.67 15.78 5.40
N VAL A 92 -2.47 15.34 5.06
CA VAL A 92 -2.15 14.81 3.72
C VAL A 92 -3.04 13.60 3.41
N ALA A 93 -3.17 12.65 4.33
CA ALA A 93 -3.99 11.46 4.16
C ALA A 93 -5.48 11.80 4.00
N THR A 94 -5.96 12.81 4.74
CA THR A 94 -7.33 13.33 4.61
C THR A 94 -7.55 13.96 3.24
N LYS A 95 -6.62 14.77 2.75
CA LYS A 95 -6.68 15.36 1.39
C LYS A 95 -6.61 14.29 0.29
N VAL A 96 -5.80 13.24 0.49
CA VAL A 96 -5.75 12.08 -0.41
C VAL A 96 -7.11 11.37 -0.47
N LYS A 97 -7.72 11.06 0.69
CA LYS A 97 -9.07 10.47 0.75
C LYS A 97 -10.10 11.39 0.08
N GLN A 98 -10.11 12.67 0.41
CA GLN A 98 -11.04 13.63 -0.19
C GLN A 98 -10.95 13.63 -1.72
N PHE A 99 -9.73 13.77 -2.27
CA PHE A 99 -9.55 13.83 -3.71
C PHE A 99 -9.82 12.49 -4.40
N LEU A 100 -9.19 11.40 -3.97
CA LEU A 100 -9.29 10.12 -4.69
C LEU A 100 -10.61 9.42 -4.43
N TYR A 101 -11.11 9.41 -3.20
CA TYR A 101 -12.37 8.75 -2.89
C TYR A 101 -13.56 9.67 -3.19
N SER A 102 -13.67 10.80 -2.49
CA SER A 102 -14.88 11.62 -2.52
C SER A 102 -15.09 12.32 -3.87
N GLU A 103 -14.03 12.83 -4.50
CA GLU A 103 -14.16 13.58 -5.76
C GLU A 103 -14.03 12.73 -7.03
N LYS A 104 -13.41 11.55 -6.96
CA LYS A 104 -13.08 10.74 -8.14
C LYS A 104 -13.75 9.38 -8.13
N TYR A 105 -13.37 8.52 -7.20
CA TYR A 105 -13.80 7.12 -7.18
C TYR A 105 -15.29 6.96 -6.91
N ARG A 106 -15.80 7.62 -5.87
CA ARG A 106 -17.20 7.46 -5.46
C ARG A 106 -18.17 7.97 -6.54
N PRO A 107 -18.02 9.19 -7.08
CA PRO A 107 -18.88 9.64 -8.18
C PRO A 107 -18.83 8.73 -9.40
N TRP A 108 -17.65 8.22 -9.77
CA TRP A 108 -17.50 7.29 -10.89
C TRP A 108 -18.26 5.98 -10.66
N CYS A 109 -18.22 5.42 -9.45
CA CYS A 109 -18.95 4.20 -9.15
C CYS A 109 -20.47 4.45 -9.05
N GLU A 110 -20.89 5.61 -8.52
CA GLU A 110 -22.31 5.99 -8.41
C GLU A 110 -22.94 6.30 -9.79
N GLU A 111 -22.17 6.86 -10.74
CA GLU A 111 -22.63 7.15 -12.10
C GLU A 111 -23.01 5.87 -12.88
N ALA A 112 -22.40 4.73 -12.55
CA ALA A 112 -22.73 3.44 -13.15
C ALA A 112 -24.13 2.91 -12.74
N GLY A 113 -24.75 3.49 -11.71
CA GLY A 113 -26.14 3.22 -11.34
C GLY A 113 -26.40 1.80 -10.82
N GLU A 114 -27.64 1.33 -11.02
CA GLU A 114 -28.15 0.06 -10.46
C GLU A 114 -27.43 -1.19 -10.98
N ASP A 115 -26.80 -1.11 -12.16
CA ASP A 115 -26.04 -2.22 -12.75
C ASP A 115 -24.68 -2.46 -12.05
N PHE A 116 -24.24 -1.52 -11.20
CA PHE A 116 -22.97 -1.58 -10.49
C PHE A 116 -23.14 -1.40 -8.96
N PRO A 117 -23.74 -2.38 -8.28
CA PRO A 117 -23.98 -2.32 -6.85
C PRO A 117 -22.67 -2.25 -6.05
N LYS A 118 -22.75 -1.71 -4.83
CA LYS A 118 -21.58 -1.39 -3.98
C LYS A 118 -20.67 -2.58 -3.68
N ASP A 119 -21.21 -3.79 -3.59
CA ASP A 119 -20.46 -5.02 -3.38
C ASP A 119 -19.56 -5.41 -4.57
N LYS A 120 -19.83 -4.83 -5.75
CA LYS A 120 -19.01 -4.99 -6.97
C LYS A 120 -18.04 -3.83 -7.19
N TRP A 121 -18.06 -2.80 -6.35
CA TRP A 121 -17.16 -1.67 -6.51
C TRP A 121 -15.70 -2.13 -6.40
N PRO A 122 -14.80 -1.63 -7.27
CA PRO A 122 -13.47 -2.20 -7.37
C PRO A 122 -12.63 -1.80 -6.15
N TYR A 123 -12.00 -2.77 -5.50
CA TYR A 123 -11.15 -2.49 -4.36
C TYR A 123 -9.86 -1.75 -4.75
N PHE A 124 -9.49 -0.77 -3.95
CA PHE A 124 -8.12 -0.25 -3.90
C PHE A 124 -7.73 0.12 -2.47
N GLY A 125 -6.44 0.20 -2.24
CA GLY A 125 -5.89 0.70 -0.99
C GLY A 125 -4.56 1.40 -1.21
N MET A 126 -4.13 2.13 -0.19
CA MET A 126 -2.84 2.79 -0.20
C MET A 126 -2.29 3.09 1.18
N PHE A 127 -0.97 3.14 1.25
CA PHE A 127 -0.23 3.76 2.34
C PHE A 127 0.06 5.22 2.00
N ILE A 128 -0.18 6.11 2.95
CA ILE A 128 0.22 7.52 2.92
C ILE A 128 1.12 7.73 4.12
N GLY A 129 2.38 8.11 3.92
CA GLY A 129 3.34 8.12 5.01
C GLY A 129 4.50 9.06 4.79
N GLY A 130 5.21 9.32 5.88
CA GLY A 130 6.32 10.24 5.91
C GLY A 130 6.42 10.95 7.26
N TYR A 131 6.91 12.18 7.24
CA TYR A 131 7.05 13.02 8.43
C TYR A 131 6.06 14.17 8.38
N SER A 132 5.38 14.42 9.49
CA SER A 132 4.72 15.70 9.73
C SER A 132 5.78 16.82 9.79
N SER A 133 5.42 18.05 9.46
CA SER A 133 6.39 19.15 9.47
C SER A 133 7.01 19.33 10.85
N GLY A 134 8.35 19.38 10.92
CA GLY A 134 9.11 19.49 12.17
C GLY A 134 9.12 18.22 13.03
N ALA A 135 8.43 17.14 12.64
CA ALA A 135 8.40 15.91 13.43
C ALA A 135 9.72 15.13 13.34
N ASP A 136 10.06 14.43 14.43
CA ASP A 136 11.27 13.61 14.54
C ASP A 136 11.08 12.16 14.08
N ARG A 137 9.84 11.70 13.98
CA ARG A 137 9.51 10.32 13.63
C ARG A 137 8.49 10.28 12.51
N ALA A 138 8.63 9.26 11.67
CA ALA A 138 7.70 9.00 10.59
C ALA A 138 6.40 8.36 11.11
N GLU A 139 5.33 8.55 10.36
CA GLU A 139 4.04 7.87 10.55
C GLU A 139 3.49 7.39 9.21
N VAL A 140 2.61 6.40 9.27
CA VAL A 140 1.96 5.79 8.11
C VAL A 140 0.46 5.69 8.37
N TRP A 141 -0.31 6.21 7.43
CA TRP A 141 -1.75 6.09 7.32
C TRP A 141 -2.10 5.09 6.23
N ARG A 142 -3.16 4.34 6.44
CA ARG A 142 -3.70 3.37 5.51
C ARG A 142 -5.12 3.78 5.12
N LEU A 143 -5.34 3.86 3.81
CA LEU A 143 -6.64 4.07 3.20
C LEU A 143 -7.05 2.78 2.49
N ASP A 144 -8.21 2.22 2.82
CA ASP A 144 -8.82 1.09 2.13
C ASP A 144 -10.27 1.41 1.76
N ILE A 145 -10.75 0.84 0.66
CA ILE A 145 -12.19 0.76 0.39
C ILE A 145 -12.73 -0.54 1.00
N ASN A 146 -13.74 -0.44 1.87
CA ASN A 146 -14.35 -1.63 2.48
C ASN A 146 -15.40 -2.26 1.55
N VAL A 147 -15.96 -3.40 1.97
CA VAL A 147 -16.98 -4.14 1.19
C VAL A 147 -18.29 -3.37 1.00
N ALA A 148 -18.53 -2.33 1.80
CA ALA A 148 -19.66 -1.42 1.63
C ALA A 148 -19.34 -0.25 0.69
N GLY A 149 -18.21 -0.29 -0.02
CA GLY A 149 -17.76 0.76 -0.92
C GLY A 149 -17.27 2.02 -0.21
N GLU A 150 -17.11 2.00 1.13
CA GLU A 150 -16.72 3.16 1.92
C GLU A 150 -15.22 3.24 2.17
N ALA A 151 -14.66 4.45 2.09
CA ALA A 151 -13.26 4.69 2.39
C ALA A 151 -12.97 4.75 3.89
N GLU A 152 -12.18 3.81 4.37
CA GLU A 152 -11.65 3.76 5.74
C GLU A 152 -10.23 4.32 5.78
N LEU A 153 -10.02 5.36 6.58
CA LEU A 153 -8.71 5.96 6.80
C LEU A 153 -8.28 5.72 8.24
N LYS A 154 -7.15 5.03 8.43
CA LYS A 154 -6.65 4.62 9.76
C LYS A 154 -5.15 4.89 9.87
N ARG A 155 -4.69 5.32 11.05
CA ARG A 155 -3.26 5.42 11.35
C ARG A 155 -2.72 4.00 11.56
N ALA A 156 -1.90 3.52 10.65
CA ALA A 156 -1.37 2.15 10.65
C ALA A 156 -0.05 2.03 11.43
N SER A 157 0.74 3.12 11.48
CA SER A 157 1.90 3.22 12.37
C SER A 157 2.08 4.68 12.79
N GLY A 158 1.90 4.99 14.07
CA GLY A 158 2.07 6.34 14.59
C GLY A 158 3.50 6.64 15.04
N PRO A 159 3.84 7.91 15.32
CA PRO A 159 5.20 8.34 15.70
C PRO A 159 5.70 7.69 17.00
N GLU A 160 4.80 7.22 17.87
CA GLU A 160 5.12 6.49 19.09
C GLU A 160 5.78 5.11 18.84
N LEU A 161 5.52 4.50 17.69
CA LEU A 161 6.12 3.22 17.33
C LEU A 161 7.50 3.44 16.72
N ALA A 162 8.50 2.72 17.23
CA ALA A 162 9.87 2.78 16.71
C ALA A 162 10.03 2.04 15.38
N THR A 163 9.18 1.04 15.14
CA THR A 163 9.18 0.19 13.95
C THR A 163 7.79 0.03 13.37
N GLY A 164 7.73 -0.42 12.11
CA GLY A 164 6.49 -0.88 11.49
C GLY A 164 6.75 -1.52 10.14
N LEU A 165 6.34 -2.78 9.98
CA LEU A 165 6.30 -3.46 8.70
C LEU A 165 4.84 -3.59 8.26
N LEU A 166 4.47 -2.95 7.16
CA LEU A 166 3.11 -3.00 6.64
C LEU A 166 3.12 -3.46 5.18
N TRP A 167 2.08 -4.19 4.78
CA TRP A 167 1.87 -4.64 3.41
C TRP A 167 0.42 -4.46 2.95
N GLY A 168 0.28 -4.19 1.65
CA GLY A 168 -0.99 -4.00 0.97
C GLY A 168 -1.00 -4.72 -0.37
N GLY A 169 -2.19 -5.16 -0.80
CA GLY A 169 -2.37 -5.94 -2.02
C GLY A 169 -2.19 -7.45 -1.79
N ASP A 170 -1.56 -8.14 -2.74
CA ASP A 170 -1.37 -9.59 -2.70
C ASP A 170 -0.12 -9.96 -1.89
N ALA A 171 -0.32 -10.12 -0.59
CA ALA A 171 0.73 -10.37 0.39
C ALA A 171 0.94 -11.87 0.69
N GLN A 172 0.41 -12.79 -0.12
CA GLN A 172 0.45 -14.23 0.15
C GLN A 172 1.85 -14.80 0.46
N ALA A 173 2.86 -14.35 -0.30
CA ALA A 173 4.24 -14.81 -0.10
C ALA A 173 4.81 -14.25 1.21
N ILE A 174 4.53 -12.98 1.49
CA ILE A 174 5.04 -12.24 2.64
C ILE A 174 4.39 -12.74 3.92
N GLN A 175 3.07 -12.95 3.93
CA GLN A 175 2.36 -13.49 5.08
C GLN A 175 2.88 -14.88 5.46
N ARG A 176 3.16 -15.76 4.50
CA ARG A 176 3.80 -17.05 4.80
C ARG A 176 5.18 -16.90 5.40
N LEU A 177 5.99 -16.01 4.84
CA LEU A 177 7.36 -15.80 5.28
C LEU A 177 7.42 -15.18 6.68
N VAL A 178 6.55 -14.20 6.94
CA VAL A 178 6.55 -13.39 8.15
C VAL A 178 5.67 -14.00 9.23
N LEU A 179 4.44 -14.42 8.92
CA LEU A 179 3.45 -14.93 9.89
C LEU A 179 3.37 -16.46 9.93
N GLY A 180 4.08 -17.16 9.05
CA GLY A 180 4.02 -18.63 8.90
C GLY A 180 2.85 -19.14 8.06
N PHE A 181 1.80 -18.35 7.84
CA PHE A 181 0.64 -18.70 7.02
C PHE A 181 0.08 -17.49 6.25
N ASP A 182 -0.66 -17.74 5.17
CA ASP A 182 -1.37 -16.68 4.43
C ASP A 182 -2.85 -16.57 4.84
N GLY A 183 -3.49 -15.46 4.46
CA GLY A 183 -4.87 -15.15 4.83
C GLY A 183 -5.94 -16.18 4.41
N ARG A 184 -5.62 -17.14 3.53
CA ARG A 184 -6.55 -18.23 3.19
C ARG A 184 -6.54 -19.37 4.19
N PHE A 185 -5.45 -19.54 4.96
CA PHE A 185 -5.31 -20.63 5.91
C PHE A 185 -6.42 -20.63 6.99
N PRO A 186 -6.69 -19.51 7.70
CA PRO A 186 -7.71 -19.51 8.76
C PRO A 186 -9.09 -19.89 8.20
N LYS A 187 -9.48 -19.29 7.07
CA LYS A 187 -10.76 -19.58 6.41
C LYS A 187 -10.87 -21.04 5.96
N ARG A 188 -9.82 -21.60 5.34
CA ARG A 188 -9.82 -23.02 4.93
C ARG A 188 -9.95 -23.96 6.11
N MET A 189 -9.35 -23.63 7.26
CA MET A 189 -9.49 -24.42 8.47
C MET A 189 -10.91 -24.35 9.06
N VAL A 190 -11.55 -23.17 9.03
CA VAL A 190 -12.97 -23.01 9.41
C VAL A 190 -13.86 -23.90 8.53
N ASP A 191 -13.65 -23.86 7.22
CA ASP A 191 -14.42 -24.64 6.25
C ASP A 191 -14.20 -26.16 6.44
N GLU A 192 -12.94 -26.59 6.59
CA GLU A 192 -12.57 -28.01 6.76
C GLU A 192 -13.09 -28.60 8.07
N LEU A 193 -12.96 -27.86 9.17
CA LEU A 193 -13.43 -28.28 10.50
C LEU A 193 -14.93 -28.07 10.69
N LYS A 194 -15.59 -27.39 9.75
CA LYS A 194 -17.01 -27.00 9.80
C LYS A 194 -17.33 -26.31 11.13
N LEU A 195 -16.52 -25.31 11.47
CA LEU A 195 -16.71 -24.54 12.70
C LEU A 195 -17.96 -23.68 12.57
N GLY A 196 -18.79 -23.71 13.60
CA GLY A 196 -20.00 -22.89 13.71
C GLY A 196 -19.86 -21.85 14.83
N ASP A 197 -20.97 -21.42 15.39
CA ASP A 197 -21.02 -20.50 16.53
C ASP A 197 -20.63 -21.13 17.88
N GLY A 198 -20.35 -22.44 17.91
CA GLY A 198 -20.00 -23.20 19.11
C GLY A 198 -21.22 -23.72 19.91
N SER A 199 -22.44 -23.57 19.38
CA SER A 199 -23.67 -24.07 20.02
C SER A 199 -23.72 -25.60 20.19
N ASP A 200 -22.91 -26.34 19.43
CA ASP A 200 -22.78 -27.79 19.48
C ASP A 200 -21.69 -28.28 20.46
N GLY A 201 -21.10 -27.37 21.26
CA GLY A 201 -20.05 -27.69 22.22
C GLY A 201 -18.64 -27.84 21.62
N ARG A 202 -18.48 -27.63 20.30
CA ARG A 202 -17.17 -27.54 19.65
C ARG A 202 -16.62 -26.11 19.75
N VAL A 203 -15.33 -25.95 19.40
CA VAL A 203 -14.70 -24.62 19.30
C VAL A 203 -15.46 -23.77 18.27
N SER A 204 -15.82 -22.55 18.64
CA SER A 204 -16.50 -21.63 17.72
C SER A 204 -15.53 -21.11 16.65
N GLU A 205 -16.06 -20.72 15.49
CA GLU A 205 -15.29 -20.05 14.44
C GLU A 205 -14.54 -18.83 15.01
N LYS A 206 -15.23 -18.01 15.82
CA LYS A 206 -14.64 -16.84 16.45
C LYS A 206 -13.45 -17.21 17.34
N ASP A 207 -13.63 -18.19 18.23
CA ASP A 207 -12.56 -18.60 19.15
C ASP A 207 -11.35 -19.18 18.40
N PHE A 208 -11.61 -19.91 17.33
CA PHE A 208 -10.57 -20.42 16.44
C PHE A 208 -9.81 -19.28 15.75
N LEU A 209 -10.51 -18.32 15.15
CA LEU A 209 -9.88 -17.17 14.49
C LEU A 209 -9.08 -16.31 15.48
N ASP A 210 -9.61 -16.09 16.68
CA ASP A 210 -8.91 -15.40 17.77
C ASP A 210 -7.64 -16.17 18.18
N ALA A 211 -7.69 -17.51 18.22
CA ALA A 211 -6.53 -18.34 18.53
C ALA A 211 -5.48 -18.30 17.42
N VAL A 212 -5.88 -18.35 16.15
CA VAL A 212 -4.97 -18.22 15.00
C VAL A 212 -4.27 -16.86 15.01
N GLY A 213 -4.98 -15.78 15.36
CA GLY A 213 -4.38 -14.46 15.54
C GLY A 213 -3.26 -14.46 16.58
N ARG A 214 -3.54 -14.99 17.79
CA ARG A 214 -2.53 -15.10 18.88
C ARG A 214 -1.34 -15.99 18.51
N VAL A 215 -1.58 -17.11 17.80
CA VAL A 215 -0.50 -17.99 17.32
C VAL A 215 0.35 -17.27 16.27
N GLY A 216 -0.28 -16.54 15.35
CA GLY A 216 0.41 -15.74 14.34
C GLY A 216 1.38 -14.72 14.94
N GLU A 217 0.97 -14.03 16.02
CA GLU A 217 1.85 -13.12 16.77
C GLU A 217 3.10 -13.84 17.32
N GLY A 218 2.95 -15.07 17.80
CA GLY A 218 4.07 -15.90 18.28
C GLY A 218 4.95 -16.51 17.18
N MET A 219 4.46 -16.53 15.94
CA MET A 219 5.19 -17.04 14.76
C MET A 219 5.86 -15.93 13.95
N GLU A 220 5.63 -14.66 14.29
CA GLU A 220 6.12 -13.54 13.51
C GLU A 220 7.66 -13.55 13.44
N ALA A 221 8.19 -13.60 12.21
CA ALA A 221 9.61 -13.57 11.99
C ALA A 221 10.19 -12.22 12.47
N ASN A 222 11.14 -12.28 13.39
CA ASN A 222 11.83 -11.09 13.91
C ASN A 222 12.85 -10.55 12.90
N ILE A 223 12.35 -9.94 11.83
CA ILE A 223 13.14 -9.43 10.70
C ILE A 223 13.27 -7.90 10.71
N LEU A 224 12.70 -7.22 11.71
CA LEU A 224 12.69 -5.78 11.81
C LEU A 224 13.20 -5.33 13.18
N ALA A 225 14.20 -4.45 13.18
CA ALA A 225 14.78 -3.88 14.40
C ALA A 225 14.66 -2.35 14.38
N PRO A 226 14.40 -1.68 15.52
CA PRO A 226 14.28 -0.22 15.58
C PRO A 226 15.48 0.52 15.02
N TRP A 227 16.68 0.12 15.41
CA TRP A 227 17.95 0.78 15.07
C TRP A 227 18.57 0.26 13.78
N MET A 228 17.79 -0.45 12.98
CA MET A 228 18.21 -0.90 11.66
C MET A 228 18.55 0.34 10.80
N PRO A 229 19.77 0.44 10.26
CA PRO A 229 20.14 1.52 9.36
C PRO A 229 19.18 1.61 8.18
N ILE A 230 18.99 2.82 7.64
CA ILE A 230 18.05 3.03 6.53
C ILE A 230 18.34 2.15 5.31
N GLN A 231 19.61 1.81 5.05
CA GLN A 231 20.01 0.92 3.95
C GLN A 231 19.49 -0.52 4.16
N ASP A 232 19.60 -1.08 5.36
CA ASP A 232 19.06 -2.40 5.66
C ASP A 232 17.52 -2.43 5.56
N ALA A 233 16.85 -1.34 5.95
CA ALA A 233 15.40 -1.20 5.76
C ALA A 233 15.01 -1.16 4.27
N ILE A 234 15.83 -0.52 3.43
CA ILE A 234 15.69 -0.51 1.97
C ILE A 234 15.84 -1.92 1.40
N ASP A 235 16.88 -2.63 1.83
CA ASP A 235 17.17 -3.98 1.34
C ASP A 235 16.12 -4.99 1.79
N LEU A 236 15.58 -4.85 3.01
CA LEU A 236 14.43 -5.61 3.49
C LEU A 236 13.18 -5.34 2.65
N ALA A 237 12.86 -4.07 2.37
CA ALA A 237 11.72 -3.73 1.52
C ALA A 237 11.86 -4.32 0.11
N HIS A 238 13.06 -4.25 -0.47
CA HIS A 238 13.36 -4.85 -1.76
C HIS A 238 13.19 -6.37 -1.73
N PHE A 239 13.75 -7.03 -0.73
CA PHE A 239 13.65 -8.48 -0.54
C PHE A 239 12.20 -8.95 -0.47
N LEU A 240 11.34 -8.25 0.27
CA LEU A 240 9.93 -8.62 0.41
C LEU A 240 9.15 -8.46 -0.90
N VAL A 241 9.35 -7.36 -1.63
CA VAL A 241 8.70 -7.15 -2.93
C VAL A 241 9.21 -8.14 -3.98
N ASP A 242 10.53 -8.38 -4.04
CA ASP A 242 11.14 -9.35 -4.96
C ASP A 242 10.68 -10.79 -4.65
N THR A 243 10.55 -11.15 -3.38
CA THR A 243 9.98 -12.44 -2.95
C THR A 243 8.54 -12.60 -3.44
N ALA A 244 7.70 -11.58 -3.26
CA ALA A 244 6.33 -11.60 -3.76
C ALA A 244 6.27 -11.71 -5.29
N ALA A 245 7.14 -10.98 -6.01
CA ALA A 245 7.23 -11.05 -7.46
C ALA A 245 7.66 -12.44 -7.97
N LYS A 246 8.67 -13.03 -7.34
CA LYS A 246 9.13 -14.40 -7.65
C LYS A 246 8.06 -15.43 -7.34
N TYR A 247 7.38 -15.30 -6.20
CA TYR A 247 6.26 -16.18 -5.85
C TYR A 247 5.13 -16.10 -6.88
N SER A 248 4.75 -14.90 -7.31
CA SER A 248 3.73 -14.67 -8.35
C SER A 248 4.12 -15.32 -9.68
N ARG A 249 5.39 -15.25 -10.08
CA ARG A 249 5.90 -15.89 -11.31
C ARG A 249 5.68 -17.41 -11.36
N TYR A 250 5.77 -18.09 -10.22
CA TYR A 250 5.65 -19.55 -10.14
C TYR A 250 4.26 -20.03 -9.70
N THR A 251 3.34 -19.10 -9.38
CA THR A 251 1.95 -19.43 -9.05
C THR A 251 1.14 -19.54 -10.34
N PRO A 252 0.20 -20.50 -10.48
CA PRO A 252 -0.66 -20.58 -11.66
C PRO A 252 -1.43 -19.29 -11.93
N GLY A 253 -1.47 -18.87 -13.20
CA GLY A 253 -2.15 -17.65 -13.66
C GLY A 253 -1.18 -16.57 -14.17
N TYR A 254 -1.68 -15.36 -14.32
CA TYR A 254 -0.85 -14.20 -14.68
C TYR A 254 0.15 -13.87 -13.58
N GLN A 255 1.36 -13.47 -13.95
CA GLN A 255 2.31 -12.86 -13.01
C GLN A 255 1.80 -11.46 -12.63
N THR A 256 0.96 -11.41 -11.60
CA THR A 256 0.29 -10.21 -11.10
C THR A 256 1.16 -9.30 -10.25
N ILE A 257 2.34 -9.78 -9.84
CA ILE A 257 3.35 -9.02 -9.10
C ILE A 257 4.67 -9.18 -9.84
N GLY A 258 5.25 -8.08 -10.30
CA GLY A 258 6.46 -8.17 -11.13
C GLY A 258 6.95 -6.85 -11.70
N GLY A 259 7.83 -6.96 -12.68
CA GLY A 259 8.52 -5.81 -13.27
C GLY A 259 9.58 -5.19 -12.35
N PRO A 260 10.14 -4.04 -12.74
CA PRO A 260 11.06 -3.29 -11.90
C PRO A 260 10.42 -2.89 -10.57
N ILE A 261 11.21 -2.83 -9.50
CA ILE A 261 10.74 -2.43 -8.17
C ILE A 261 11.07 -0.95 -7.97
N ASP A 262 10.08 -0.14 -7.64
CA ASP A 262 10.30 1.25 -7.21
C ASP A 262 10.44 1.28 -5.69
N ILE A 263 11.47 1.99 -5.21
CA ILE A 263 11.77 2.15 -3.79
C ILE A 263 12.07 3.62 -3.50
N ALA A 264 11.38 4.16 -2.51
CA ALA A 264 11.66 5.47 -1.95
C ALA A 264 11.99 5.36 -0.45
N ALA A 265 12.95 6.15 0.00
CA ALA A 265 13.25 6.35 1.41
C ALA A 265 12.90 7.79 1.79
N ILE A 266 12.36 7.96 3.00
CA ILE A 266 12.04 9.24 3.61
C ILE A 266 12.71 9.26 4.97
N THR A 267 13.68 10.15 5.15
CA THR A 267 14.41 10.34 6.40
C THR A 267 14.22 11.75 6.92
N LYS A 268 14.57 11.98 8.18
CA LYS A 268 14.46 13.31 8.82
C LYS A 268 15.29 14.37 8.12
N TYR A 269 16.52 14.08 7.70
CA TYR A 269 17.45 15.11 7.20
C TYR A 269 17.49 15.17 5.68
N GLU A 270 17.45 14.03 4.99
CA GLU A 270 17.54 13.95 3.53
C GLU A 270 16.19 14.11 2.83
N GLY A 271 15.09 13.99 3.58
CA GLY A 271 13.72 14.06 3.08
C GLY A 271 13.38 12.88 2.16
N PHE A 272 12.48 13.10 1.19
CA PHE A 272 12.14 12.06 0.22
C PHE A 272 13.27 11.85 -0.80
N ARG A 273 13.73 10.61 -0.94
CA ARG A 273 14.72 10.19 -1.94
C ARG A 273 14.25 8.94 -2.67
N TRP A 274 14.39 8.96 -4.00
CA TRP A 274 14.29 7.75 -4.81
C TRP A 274 15.57 6.94 -4.62
N VAL A 275 15.43 5.71 -4.14
CA VAL A 275 16.54 4.76 -4.04
C VAL A 275 16.61 3.93 -5.32
N ARG A 276 15.45 3.47 -5.78
CA ARG A 276 15.29 2.80 -7.07
C ARG A 276 14.05 3.36 -7.74
N ARG A 277 14.19 3.77 -9.00
CA ARG A 277 13.06 4.30 -9.77
C ARG A 277 13.21 3.93 -11.23
N LYS A 278 12.17 3.33 -11.81
CA LYS A 278 12.10 3.17 -13.27
C LYS A 278 11.87 4.52 -13.94
N HIS A 279 12.50 4.71 -15.10
CA HIS A 279 12.33 5.88 -15.94
C HIS A 279 11.82 5.44 -17.32
N TYR A 280 10.87 6.19 -17.87
CA TYR A 280 10.41 6.01 -19.25
C TYR A 280 11.32 6.73 -20.26
N PHE A 281 12.36 7.41 -19.77
CA PHE A 281 13.30 8.20 -20.54
C PHE A 281 14.73 7.87 -20.08
N ASP A 282 15.69 8.04 -20.98
CA ASP A 282 17.11 7.90 -20.65
C ASP A 282 17.59 9.16 -19.91
N ALA A 283 18.16 8.97 -18.73
CA ALA A 283 18.72 10.06 -17.94
C ALA A 283 19.95 10.70 -18.58
N ALA A 284 20.73 9.96 -19.37
CA ALA A 284 21.88 10.49 -20.11
C ALA A 284 21.44 11.44 -21.24
N LEU A 285 20.27 11.18 -21.85
CA LEU A 285 19.67 12.06 -22.86
C LEU A 285 18.86 13.21 -22.24
N ASN A 286 18.46 13.08 -20.97
CA ASN A 286 17.64 14.06 -20.25
C ASN A 286 18.28 14.41 -18.89
N PRO A 287 19.47 15.03 -18.89
CA PRO A 287 20.14 15.44 -17.66
C PRO A 287 19.25 16.41 -16.89
N ARG A 288 19.17 16.24 -15.56
CA ARG A 288 18.42 17.18 -14.72
C ARG A 288 19.16 18.52 -14.70
N PRO A 289 18.47 19.66 -14.90
CA PRO A 289 19.04 20.97 -14.64
C PRO A 289 19.35 21.17 -13.16
#